data_AF-A0A078KRJ6-F1
#
_entry.id   AF-A0A078KRJ6-F1
#
_cell.length_a   1.000
_cell.length_b   1.000
_cell.length_c   1.000
_cell.angle_alpha   90.00
_cell.angle_beta   90.00
_cell.angle_gamma   90.00
#
_symmetry.space_group_name_H-M   'P 1'
#
loop_
_entity.id
_entity.type
_entity.pdbx_description
1 polymer ?
#
loop_
_entity_poly.entity_id
_entity_poly.type
_entity_poly.pdbx_seq_one_letter_code
_entity_poly.pdbx_strand_id
1 'polypeptide(L)'
;MEIRTVTCPACGKSFEINTQIEKVTCNFCGNIFCAKTESAENNEALLDKAIQAITPKLIINPYVIELITKEKYSSAFNEYYAEISKSFDCFAAAYSDYSGDKEQFVKRYAESIYKKIKAVIGKEKFSKLKGLELENLIWVYVSFLIPSVLKYDAEYSENLADMLVLLWNNEHKNRKISKSSFEEINSGFKTKLCFITTAVCETLGRPDNCYELQAFRSFRDNYLKFQQGGPEQIQEYYLIAPMIVRAIDKSPKRKDIYKSIWERYLSKCLSFYEHNEYEQCRKTYTEMVETLRKEWL
;
A
#
# COMPACT_ATOMS: atom_id res chain seq x y z
N MET A 1 -2.36 37.87 -32.80
CA MET A 1 -3.37 37.33 -31.87
C MET A 1 -3.74 35.96 -32.40
N GLU A 2 -3.41 34.90 -31.68
CA GLU A 2 -3.84 33.56 -32.05
C GLU A 2 -5.33 33.39 -31.69
N ILE A 3 -6.07 32.86 -32.64
CA ILE A 3 -7.52 32.70 -32.57
C ILE A 3 -7.80 31.20 -32.65
N ARG A 4 -8.70 30.72 -31.80
CA ARG A 4 -9.16 29.33 -31.80
C ARG A 4 -10.68 29.26 -31.91
N THR A 5 -11.17 28.21 -32.55
CA THR A 5 -12.60 27.94 -32.67
C THR A 5 -13.08 27.16 -31.45
N VAL A 6 -14.17 27.61 -30.84
CA VAL A 6 -14.80 26.94 -29.70
C VAL A 6 -16.27 26.69 -29.98
N THR A 7 -16.80 25.59 -29.46
CA THR A 7 -18.21 25.21 -29.61
C THR A 7 -18.94 25.35 -28.29
N CYS A 8 -20.06 26.06 -28.28
CA CYS A 8 -20.87 26.22 -27.07
C CYS A 8 -21.54 24.89 -26.68
N PRO A 9 -21.37 24.39 -25.45
CA PRO A 9 -21.98 23.13 -25.01
C PRO A 9 -23.50 23.20 -24.87
N ALA A 10 -24.08 24.39 -24.75
CA ALA A 10 -25.52 24.57 -24.57
C ALA A 10 -26.30 24.67 -25.89
N CYS A 11 -25.77 25.37 -26.89
CA CYS A 11 -26.47 25.62 -28.16
C CYS A 11 -25.79 25.01 -29.39
N GLY A 12 -24.62 24.38 -29.23
CA GLY A 12 -23.88 23.70 -30.30
C GLY A 12 -23.25 24.61 -31.35
N LYS A 13 -23.36 25.94 -31.22
CA LYS A 13 -22.80 26.90 -32.18
C LYS A 13 -21.31 27.12 -31.92
N SER A 14 -20.53 27.13 -32.99
CA SER A 14 -19.09 27.40 -32.98
C SER A 14 -18.78 28.87 -33.28
N PHE A 15 -17.77 29.43 -32.63
CA PHE A 15 -17.30 30.80 -32.83
C PHE A 15 -15.82 30.94 -32.42
N GLU A 16 -15.20 32.02 -32.86
CA GLU A 16 -13.78 32.29 -32.63
C GLU A 16 -13.54 33.10 -31.36
N ILE A 17 -12.52 32.71 -30.59
CA ILE A 17 -12.03 33.45 -29.42
C ILE A 17 -10.51 33.56 -29.47
N ASN A 18 -9.96 34.54 -28.75
CA ASN A 18 -8.51 34.59 -28.51
C ASN A 18 -8.09 33.39 -27.64
N THR A 19 -6.94 32.77 -27.96
CA THR A 19 -6.39 31.62 -27.22
C THR A 19 -6.21 31.89 -25.72
N GLN A 20 -6.02 33.15 -25.30
CA GLN A 20 -5.87 33.56 -23.90
C GLN A 20 -7.19 33.61 -23.10
N ILE A 21 -8.35 33.54 -23.77
CA ILE A 21 -9.65 33.64 -23.11
C ILE A 21 -10.09 32.25 -22.64
N GLU A 22 -10.01 31.99 -21.34
CA GLU A 22 -10.48 30.73 -20.74
C GLU A 22 -11.99 30.75 -20.47
N LYS A 23 -12.52 31.83 -19.90
CA LYS A 23 -13.94 31.96 -19.57
C LYS A 23 -14.67 32.69 -20.68
N VAL A 24 -15.54 31.97 -21.37
CA VAL A 24 -16.20 32.42 -22.60
C VAL A 24 -17.69 32.56 -22.35
N THR A 25 -18.24 33.72 -22.71
CA THR A 25 -19.68 33.92 -22.82
C THR A 25 -20.09 33.63 -24.25
N CYS A 26 -21.04 32.72 -24.46
CA CYS A 26 -21.54 32.43 -25.79
C CYS A 26 -22.33 33.63 -26.34
N ASN A 27 -21.87 34.18 -27.46
CA ASN A 27 -22.52 35.31 -28.12
C ASN A 27 -23.92 34.98 -28.68
N PHE A 28 -24.29 33.70 -28.74
CA PHE A 28 -25.57 33.25 -29.29
C PHE A 28 -26.65 32.93 -28.24
N CYS A 29 -26.27 32.33 -27.11
CA CYS A 29 -27.24 31.90 -26.09
C CYS A 29 -26.93 32.45 -24.69
N GLY A 30 -25.86 33.22 -24.52
CA GLY A 30 -25.46 33.79 -23.24
C GLY A 30 -24.84 32.79 -22.26
N ASN A 31 -24.77 31.50 -22.59
CA ASN A 31 -24.17 30.49 -21.71
C ASN A 31 -22.68 30.78 -21.47
N ILE A 32 -22.26 30.77 -20.21
CA ILE A 32 -20.87 30.97 -19.81
C ILE A 32 -20.21 29.60 -19.62
N PHE A 33 -19.08 29.37 -20.28
CA PHE A 33 -18.34 28.11 -20.20
C PHE A 33 -16.84 28.32 -20.31
N CYS A 34 -16.05 27.33 -19.90
CA CYS A 34 -14.60 27.37 -20.07
C CYS A 34 -14.18 26.72 -21.40
N ALA A 35 -13.40 27.42 -22.21
CA ALA A 35 -12.84 26.90 -23.46
C ALA A 35 -11.50 26.20 -23.21
N LYS A 36 -11.45 24.88 -23.47
CA LYS A 36 -10.24 24.06 -23.32
C LYS A 36 -9.15 24.48 -24.30
N THR A 37 -7.95 24.79 -23.81
CA THR A 37 -6.75 25.06 -24.63
C THR A 37 -6.20 23.78 -25.21
N GLU A 38 -5.43 23.87 -26.31
CA GLU A 38 -4.71 22.72 -26.87
C GLU A 38 -3.82 22.04 -25.80
N SER A 39 -3.19 22.83 -24.91
CA SER A 39 -2.44 22.29 -23.78
C SER A 39 -3.35 21.52 -22.80
N ALA A 40 -4.55 22.04 -22.48
CA ALA A 40 -5.49 21.34 -21.63
C ALA A 40 -6.01 20.04 -22.26
N GLU A 41 -6.29 20.03 -23.56
CA GLU A 41 -6.72 18.82 -24.27
C GLU A 41 -5.62 17.76 -24.33
N ASN A 42 -4.37 18.17 -24.57
CA ASN A 42 -3.21 17.29 -24.53
C ASN A 42 -2.97 16.71 -23.13
N ASN A 43 -3.09 17.55 -22.09
CA ASN A 43 -2.92 17.12 -20.69
C ASN A 43 -3.99 16.11 -20.27
N GLU A 44 -5.25 16.30 -20.67
CA GLU A 44 -6.31 15.31 -20.42
C GLU A 44 -6.06 13.99 -21.17
N ALA A 45 -5.63 14.05 -22.44
CA ALA A 45 -5.32 12.85 -23.20
C ALA A 45 -4.12 12.06 -22.61
N LEU A 46 -3.10 12.77 -22.11
CA LEU A 46 -1.96 12.16 -21.43
C LEU A 46 -2.34 11.59 -20.06
N LEU A 47 -3.22 12.25 -19.32
CA LEU A 47 -3.78 11.71 -18.08
C LEU A 47 -4.58 10.43 -18.34
N ASP A 48 -5.39 10.39 -19.40
CA ASP A 48 -6.12 9.17 -19.79
C ASP A 48 -5.17 8.04 -20.17
N LYS A 49 -4.09 8.32 -20.92
CA LYS A 49 -3.03 7.35 -21.22
C LYS A 49 -2.36 6.83 -19.96
N ALA A 50 -2.06 7.72 -19.00
CA ALA A 50 -1.51 7.33 -17.71
C ALA A 50 -2.41 6.31 -17.00
N ILE A 51 -3.72 6.56 -16.96
CA ILE A 51 -4.67 5.64 -16.32
C ILE A 51 -4.85 4.33 -17.10
N GLN A 52 -4.77 4.36 -18.44
CA GLN A 52 -4.83 3.16 -19.27
C GLN A 52 -3.61 2.25 -19.09
N ALA A 53 -2.43 2.83 -18.83
CA ALA A 53 -1.21 2.07 -18.55
C ALA A 53 -1.30 1.25 -17.25
N ILE A 54 -2.21 1.61 -16.32
CA ILE A 54 -2.49 0.82 -15.13
C ILE A 54 -3.37 -0.38 -15.49
N THR A 55 -2.69 -1.48 -15.81
CA THR A 55 -3.34 -2.74 -16.19
C THR A 55 -3.94 -3.48 -14.98
N PRO A 56 -4.97 -4.34 -15.17
CA PRO A 56 -5.57 -5.11 -14.08
C PRO A 56 -4.60 -5.95 -13.25
N LYS A 57 -3.52 -6.48 -13.87
CA LYS A 57 -2.48 -7.27 -13.19
C LYS A 57 -1.69 -6.47 -12.15
N LEU A 58 -1.63 -5.14 -12.27
CA LEU A 58 -0.98 -4.25 -11.30
C LEU A 58 -1.88 -3.94 -10.10
N ILE A 59 -3.14 -4.37 -10.15
CA ILE A 59 -4.16 -4.09 -9.13
C ILE A 59 -4.54 -5.38 -8.41
N ILE A 60 -4.80 -6.45 -9.16
CA ILE A 60 -5.21 -7.75 -8.62
C ILE A 60 -4.03 -8.71 -8.70
N ASN A 61 -3.46 -9.02 -7.55
CA ASN A 61 -2.46 -10.08 -7.39
C ASN A 61 -2.83 -10.98 -6.20
N PRO A 62 -3.45 -12.15 -6.44
CA PRO A 62 -3.85 -13.08 -5.40
C PRO A 62 -2.68 -13.67 -4.59
N TYR A 63 -1.46 -13.59 -5.13
CA TYR A 63 -0.25 -14.18 -4.56
C TYR A 63 0.72 -13.12 -4.02
N VAL A 64 0.29 -11.86 -3.92
CA VAL A 64 1.16 -10.74 -3.54
C VAL A 64 1.86 -10.96 -2.20
N ILE A 65 1.16 -11.56 -1.23
CA ILE A 65 1.70 -11.83 0.10
C ILE A 65 2.89 -12.81 0.01
N GLU A 66 2.85 -13.78 -0.89
CA GLU A 66 3.94 -14.73 -1.12
C GLU A 66 5.17 -14.11 -1.79
N LEU A 67 5.01 -12.93 -2.40
CA LEU A 67 6.09 -12.16 -3.01
C LEU A 67 6.79 -11.24 -2.01
N ILE A 68 6.17 -10.95 -0.87
CA ILE A 68 6.66 -10.03 0.16
C ILE A 68 7.56 -10.82 1.13
N THR A 69 8.63 -11.39 0.58
CA THR A 69 9.69 -12.09 1.33
C THR A 69 11.05 -11.53 0.97
N LYS A 70 12.06 -11.81 1.82
CA LYS A 70 13.44 -11.36 1.60
C LYS A 70 13.99 -11.77 0.23
N GLU A 71 13.63 -12.97 -0.23
CA GLU A 71 14.14 -13.57 -1.46
C GLU A 71 13.42 -13.03 -2.70
N LYS A 72 12.11 -12.79 -2.59
CA LYS A 72 11.25 -12.51 -3.75
C LYS A 72 10.92 -11.03 -3.95
N TYR A 73 10.84 -10.26 -2.86
CA TYR A 73 10.25 -8.92 -2.90
C TYR A 73 10.99 -7.99 -3.86
N SER A 74 12.31 -7.95 -3.80
CA SER A 74 13.09 -7.03 -4.65
C SER A 74 12.89 -7.32 -6.14
N SER A 75 12.80 -8.58 -6.56
CA SER A 75 12.56 -8.93 -7.96
C SER A 75 11.14 -8.59 -8.38
N ALA A 76 10.16 -9.05 -7.60
CA ALA A 76 8.74 -8.80 -7.85
C ALA A 76 8.43 -7.30 -7.90
N PHE A 77 9.05 -6.51 -7.02
CA PHE A 77 8.88 -5.07 -6.98
C PHE A 77 9.46 -4.40 -8.22
N ASN A 78 10.64 -4.82 -8.69
CA ASN A 78 11.23 -4.25 -9.91
C ASN A 78 10.40 -4.58 -11.16
N GLU A 79 9.83 -5.79 -11.25
CA GLU A 79 8.91 -6.18 -12.33
C GLU A 79 7.62 -5.36 -12.31
N TYR A 80 7.03 -5.17 -11.12
CA TYR A 80 5.88 -4.29 -10.95
C TYR A 80 6.21 -2.85 -11.34
N TYR A 81 7.35 -2.34 -10.86
CA TYR A 81 7.81 -0.97 -11.07
C TYR A 81 8.00 -0.66 -12.56
N ALA A 82 8.63 -1.56 -13.32
CA ALA A 82 8.85 -1.41 -14.76
C ALA A 82 7.55 -1.27 -15.58
N GLU A 83 6.44 -1.79 -15.06
CA GLU A 83 5.14 -1.70 -15.71
C GLU A 83 4.35 -0.47 -15.26
N ILE A 84 4.30 -0.20 -13.96
CA ILE A 84 3.56 0.95 -13.41
C ILE A 84 4.24 2.28 -13.76
N SER A 85 5.58 2.32 -13.94
CA SER A 85 6.32 3.54 -14.29
C SER A 85 5.82 4.15 -15.60
N LYS A 86 5.30 3.35 -16.54
CA LYS A 86 4.70 3.84 -17.79
C LYS A 86 3.50 4.76 -17.53
N SER A 87 2.75 4.52 -16.46
CA SER A 87 1.68 5.41 -16.01
C SER A 87 2.25 6.74 -15.52
N PHE A 88 3.31 6.68 -14.72
CA PHE A 88 3.98 7.85 -14.17
C PHE A 88 4.63 8.69 -15.26
N ASP A 89 5.26 8.08 -16.26
CA ASP A 89 5.86 8.78 -17.40
C ASP A 89 4.82 9.58 -18.20
N CYS A 90 3.65 8.99 -18.46
CA CYS A 90 2.55 9.68 -19.12
C CYS A 90 2.03 10.86 -18.28
N PHE A 91 1.91 10.67 -16.97
CA PHE A 91 1.46 11.73 -16.07
C PHE A 91 2.50 12.83 -15.89
N ALA A 92 3.79 12.49 -15.83
CA ALA A 92 4.89 13.46 -15.74
C ALA A 92 4.91 14.39 -16.95
N ALA A 93 4.70 13.85 -18.16
CA ALA A 93 4.57 14.64 -19.38
C ALA A 93 3.34 15.57 -19.33
N ALA A 94 2.21 15.10 -18.81
CA ALA A 94 1.02 15.95 -18.62
C ALA A 94 1.27 17.04 -17.56
N TYR A 95 2.03 16.71 -16.52
CA TYR A 95 2.29 17.57 -15.37
C TYR A 95 3.27 18.69 -15.69
N SER A 96 4.30 18.44 -16.50
CA SER A 96 5.27 19.47 -16.91
C SER A 96 4.62 20.60 -17.69
N ASP A 97 3.64 20.27 -18.53
CA ASP A 97 2.97 21.20 -19.43
C ASP A 97 1.69 21.80 -18.79
N TYR A 98 1.40 21.44 -17.53
CA TYR A 98 0.23 21.91 -16.82
C TYR A 98 0.48 23.27 -16.15
N SER A 99 -0.16 24.31 -16.67
CA SER A 99 -0.07 25.68 -16.15
C SER A 99 -1.10 26.04 -15.06
N GLY A 100 -2.00 25.11 -14.72
CA GLY A 100 -3.04 25.32 -13.72
C GLY A 100 -2.59 24.97 -12.29
N ASP A 101 -3.56 24.68 -11.43
CA ASP A 101 -3.31 24.21 -10.06
C ASP A 101 -2.72 22.78 -10.06
N LYS A 102 -1.40 22.71 -9.97
CA LYS A 102 -0.63 21.46 -9.95
C LYS A 102 -1.07 20.52 -8.82
N GLU A 103 -1.44 21.03 -7.65
CA GLU A 103 -1.89 20.19 -6.53
C GLU A 103 -3.23 19.53 -6.86
N GLN A 104 -4.18 20.31 -7.40
CA GLN A 104 -5.45 19.78 -7.86
C GLN A 104 -5.27 18.78 -9.01
N PHE A 105 -4.26 18.96 -9.87
CA PHE A 105 -3.97 18.01 -10.95
C PHE A 105 -3.45 16.66 -10.42
N VAL A 106 -2.55 16.68 -9.43
CA VAL A 106 -2.08 15.46 -8.74
C VAL A 106 -3.23 14.75 -8.05
N LYS A 107 -4.10 15.50 -7.36
CA LYS A 107 -5.31 14.94 -6.74
C LYS A 107 -6.21 14.24 -7.76
N ARG A 108 -6.46 14.85 -8.93
CA ARG A 108 -7.25 14.24 -10.01
C ARG A 108 -6.64 12.94 -10.54
N TYR A 109 -5.31 12.87 -10.63
CA TYR A 109 -4.63 11.64 -11.00
C TYR A 109 -4.80 10.56 -9.93
N ALA A 110 -4.60 10.89 -8.64
CA ALA A 110 -4.82 9.96 -7.53
C ALA A 110 -6.26 9.41 -7.50
N GLU A 111 -7.26 10.30 -7.65
CA GLU A 111 -8.68 9.92 -7.73
C GLU A 111 -8.96 9.01 -8.93
N SER A 112 -8.30 9.25 -10.06
CA SER A 112 -8.45 8.44 -11.27
C SER A 112 -7.82 7.05 -11.14
N ILE A 113 -6.65 6.94 -10.50
CA ILE A 113 -6.03 5.66 -10.12
C ILE A 113 -7.00 4.88 -9.22
N TYR A 114 -7.51 5.53 -8.18
CA TYR A 114 -8.41 4.89 -7.22
C TYR A 114 -9.73 4.44 -7.89
N LYS A 115 -10.29 5.26 -8.78
CA LYS A 115 -11.45 4.90 -9.60
C LYS A 115 -11.18 3.69 -10.52
N LYS A 116 -10.00 3.63 -11.14
CA LYS A 116 -9.57 2.49 -11.98
C LYS A 116 -9.50 1.20 -11.15
N ILE A 117 -8.94 1.27 -9.95
CA ILE A 117 -8.86 0.14 -9.01
C ILE A 117 -10.26 -0.40 -8.70
N LYS A 118 -11.20 0.48 -8.32
CA LYS A 118 -12.60 0.09 -8.08
C LYS A 118 -13.27 -0.52 -9.31
N ALA A 119 -12.99 0.03 -10.50
CA ALA A 119 -13.56 -0.49 -11.74
C ALA A 119 -13.05 -1.90 -12.05
N VAL A 120 -11.75 -2.16 -11.85
CA VAL A 120 -11.14 -3.48 -12.05
C VAL A 120 -11.66 -4.53 -11.07
N ILE A 121 -11.86 -4.16 -9.81
CA ILE A 121 -12.42 -5.06 -8.79
C ILE A 121 -13.94 -5.27 -8.97
N GLY A 122 -14.61 -4.30 -9.57
CA GLY A 122 -16.07 -4.19 -9.64
C GLY A 122 -16.61 -3.41 -8.44
N LYS A 123 -17.35 -2.33 -8.71
CA LYS A 123 -17.83 -1.38 -7.69
C LYS A 123 -18.57 -2.05 -6.53
N GLU A 124 -19.47 -2.98 -6.84
CA GLU A 124 -20.25 -3.70 -5.82
C GLU A 124 -19.38 -4.62 -4.95
N LYS A 125 -18.37 -5.25 -5.56
CA LYS A 125 -17.41 -6.12 -4.87
C LYS A 125 -16.46 -5.32 -4.00
N PHE A 126 -16.01 -4.15 -4.46
CA PHE A 126 -15.05 -3.30 -3.75
C PHE A 126 -15.51 -2.96 -2.32
N SER A 127 -16.75 -2.51 -2.17
CA SER A 127 -17.34 -2.16 -0.86
C SER A 127 -17.51 -3.36 0.09
N LYS A 128 -17.52 -4.58 -0.46
CA LYS A 128 -17.74 -5.84 0.27
C LYS A 128 -16.47 -6.68 0.42
N LEU A 129 -15.31 -6.18 -0.05
CA LEU A 129 -14.02 -6.86 0.07
C LEU A 129 -13.73 -7.17 1.54
N LYS A 130 -13.32 -8.40 1.80
CA LYS A 130 -13.05 -8.92 3.14
C LYS A 130 -12.10 -10.11 3.07
N GLY A 131 -11.50 -10.45 4.21
CA GLY A 131 -10.54 -11.54 4.30
C GLY A 131 -9.39 -11.37 3.31
N LEU A 132 -8.94 -12.49 2.75
CA LEU A 132 -7.73 -12.55 1.92
C LEU A 132 -7.76 -11.63 0.69
N GLU A 133 -8.91 -11.39 0.07
CA GLU A 133 -9.00 -10.49 -1.09
C GLU A 133 -8.71 -9.03 -0.72
N LEU A 134 -9.22 -8.58 0.44
CA LEU A 134 -8.93 -7.24 0.95
C LEU A 134 -7.47 -7.12 1.36
N GLU A 135 -6.93 -8.13 2.05
CA GLU A 135 -5.53 -8.15 2.47
C GLU A 135 -4.59 -8.10 1.26
N ASN A 136 -4.84 -8.90 0.23
CA ASN A 136 -4.05 -8.86 -1.01
C ASN A 136 -4.08 -7.47 -1.66
N LEU A 137 -5.25 -6.81 -1.71
CA LEU A 137 -5.33 -5.47 -2.25
C LEU A 137 -4.53 -4.46 -1.42
N ILE A 138 -4.62 -4.52 -0.08
CA ILE A 138 -3.84 -3.68 0.84
C ILE A 138 -2.35 -3.86 0.54
N TRP A 139 -1.89 -5.10 0.41
CA TRP A 139 -0.49 -5.42 0.16
C TRP A 139 0.02 -4.92 -1.19
N VAL A 140 -0.78 -5.03 -2.25
CA VAL A 140 -0.46 -4.37 -3.53
C VAL A 140 -0.30 -2.86 -3.32
N TYR A 141 -1.19 -2.24 -2.54
CA TYR A 141 -1.17 -0.81 -2.29
C TYR A 141 0.08 -0.36 -1.53
N VAL A 142 0.35 -0.98 -0.38
CA VAL A 142 1.40 -0.52 0.55
C VAL A 142 2.78 -1.04 0.21
N SER A 143 2.89 -2.18 -0.50
CA SER A 143 4.20 -2.77 -0.83
C SER A 143 4.61 -2.61 -2.29
N PHE A 144 3.72 -2.20 -3.18
CA PHE A 144 4.03 -2.04 -4.60
C PHE A 144 3.64 -0.67 -5.12
N LEU A 145 2.37 -0.27 -5.04
CA LEU A 145 1.91 0.99 -5.64
C LEU A 145 2.52 2.23 -4.98
N ILE A 146 2.32 2.42 -3.67
CA ILE A 146 2.86 3.59 -2.95
C ILE A 146 4.39 3.64 -3.03
N PRO A 147 5.13 2.55 -2.76
CA PRO A 147 6.58 2.59 -2.87
C PRO A 147 7.07 2.84 -4.31
N SER A 148 6.30 2.43 -5.34
CA SER A 148 6.64 2.76 -6.73
C SER A 148 6.49 4.25 -7.03
N VAL A 149 5.45 4.90 -6.47
CA VAL A 149 5.28 6.36 -6.58
C VAL A 149 6.46 7.09 -5.92
N LEU A 150 6.84 6.67 -4.72
CA LEU A 150 7.97 7.25 -3.99
C LEU A 150 9.30 7.01 -4.72
N LYS A 151 9.54 5.80 -5.23
CA LYS A 151 10.73 5.46 -6.01
C LYS A 151 10.83 6.26 -7.33
N TYR A 152 9.71 6.69 -7.90
CA TYR A 152 9.72 7.51 -9.12
C TYR A 152 10.34 8.90 -8.90
N ASP A 153 10.27 9.44 -7.67
CA ASP A 153 10.98 10.64 -7.23
C ASP A 153 10.79 11.88 -8.14
N ALA A 154 9.55 12.12 -8.59
CA ALA A 154 9.19 13.35 -9.29
C ALA A 154 8.70 14.43 -8.31
N GLU A 155 8.62 15.69 -8.76
CA GLU A 155 8.10 16.83 -7.98
C GLU A 155 6.76 16.53 -7.28
N TYR A 156 5.90 15.74 -7.94
CA TYR A 156 4.57 15.37 -7.42
C TYR A 156 4.52 14.07 -6.61
N SER A 157 5.59 13.26 -6.55
CA SER A 157 5.55 11.89 -6.04
C SER A 157 5.09 11.81 -4.59
N GLU A 158 5.63 12.66 -3.70
CA GLU A 158 5.22 12.69 -2.29
C GLU A 158 3.74 13.06 -2.12
N ASN A 159 3.28 14.10 -2.82
CA ASN A 159 1.88 14.52 -2.78
C ASN A 159 0.96 13.42 -3.31
N LEU A 160 1.33 12.77 -4.41
CA LEU A 160 0.57 11.64 -4.97
C LEU A 160 0.47 10.49 -3.97
N ALA A 161 1.56 10.13 -3.30
CA ALA A 161 1.56 9.08 -2.27
C ALA A 161 0.62 9.43 -1.10
N ASP A 162 0.67 10.67 -0.61
CA ASP A 162 -0.21 11.14 0.46
C ASP A 162 -1.69 11.13 0.04
N MET A 163 -2.00 11.55 -1.18
CA MET A 163 -3.35 11.51 -1.73
C MET A 163 -3.89 10.09 -1.85
N LEU A 164 -3.09 9.13 -2.31
CA LEU A 164 -3.48 7.72 -2.40
C LEU A 164 -3.78 7.13 -1.01
N VAL A 165 -2.95 7.44 -0.01
CA VAL A 165 -3.17 7.04 1.39
C VAL A 165 -4.46 7.67 1.95
N LEU A 166 -4.67 8.96 1.69
CA LEU A 166 -5.85 9.69 2.13
C LEU A 166 -7.14 9.12 1.54
N LEU A 167 -7.16 8.85 0.22
CA LEU A 167 -8.31 8.26 -0.46
C LEU A 167 -8.66 6.89 0.12
N TRP A 168 -7.65 6.04 0.35
CA TRP A 168 -7.87 4.74 1.00
C TRP A 168 -8.45 4.91 2.42
N ASN A 169 -7.80 5.72 3.26
CA ASN A 169 -8.14 5.84 4.67
C ASN A 169 -9.51 6.47 4.92
N ASN A 170 -9.97 7.34 4.01
CA ASN A 170 -11.32 7.91 4.06
C ASN A 170 -12.41 6.86 3.79
N GLU A 171 -12.12 5.87 2.95
CA GLU A 171 -13.07 4.80 2.63
C GLU A 171 -13.01 3.63 3.62
N HIS A 172 -11.84 3.35 4.19
CA HIS A 172 -11.58 2.17 5.03
C HIS A 172 -11.28 2.52 6.49
N LYS A 173 -12.32 2.80 7.28
CA LYS A 173 -12.20 3.21 8.69
C LYS A 173 -11.42 2.24 9.59
N ASN A 174 -11.54 0.93 9.36
CA ASN A 174 -10.98 -0.12 10.22
C ASN A 174 -9.73 -0.81 9.64
N ARG A 175 -9.24 -0.34 8.48
CA ARG A 175 -8.11 -0.91 7.74
C ARG A 175 -7.29 0.21 7.12
N LYS A 176 -6.74 1.07 7.98
CA LYS A 176 -5.94 2.21 7.54
C LYS A 176 -4.58 1.76 7.04
N ILE A 177 -4.04 2.47 6.06
CA ILE A 177 -2.71 2.30 5.52
C ILE A 177 -1.85 3.54 5.76
N SER A 178 -0.55 3.38 5.62
CA SER A 178 0.46 4.44 5.67
C SER A 178 1.42 4.30 4.49
N LYS A 179 2.12 5.38 4.14
CA LYS A 179 3.20 5.31 3.16
C LYS A 179 4.45 4.62 3.73
N SER A 180 5.15 3.90 2.88
CA SER A 180 6.47 3.31 3.14
C SER A 180 7.22 3.24 1.80
N SER A 181 8.52 3.51 1.83
CA SER A 181 9.41 3.42 0.67
C SER A 181 9.81 1.97 0.38
N PHE A 182 10.32 1.75 -0.82
CA PHE A 182 10.88 0.45 -1.20
C PHE A 182 12.06 0.09 -0.29
N GLU A 183 12.90 1.08 0.02
CA GLU A 183 14.07 0.94 0.89
C GLU A 183 13.66 0.54 2.30
N GLU A 184 12.64 1.18 2.89
CA GLU A 184 12.12 0.82 4.22
C GLU A 184 11.56 -0.61 4.25
N ILE A 185 10.77 -1.01 3.26
CA ILE A 185 10.19 -2.36 3.21
C ILE A 185 11.27 -3.41 2.94
N ASN A 186 12.14 -3.15 1.96
CA ASN A 186 13.22 -4.05 1.58
C ASN A 186 14.27 -4.18 2.70
N SER A 187 14.57 -3.08 3.40
CA SER A 187 15.42 -3.11 4.59
C SER A 187 14.73 -3.79 5.76
N GLY A 188 13.40 -3.72 5.88
CA GLY A 188 12.61 -4.49 6.84
C GLY A 188 12.77 -6.01 6.72
N PHE A 189 13.07 -6.53 5.53
CA PHE A 189 13.48 -7.95 5.36
C PHE A 189 14.95 -8.20 5.72
N LYS A 190 15.79 -7.16 5.64
CA LYS A 190 17.22 -7.22 5.97
C LYS A 190 17.45 -7.05 7.47
N THR A 191 16.65 -6.24 8.16
CA THR A 191 16.57 -6.15 9.61
C THR A 191 15.62 -7.24 10.10
N LYS A 192 16.19 -8.32 10.61
CA LYS A 192 15.48 -9.55 11.01
C LYS A 192 14.45 -9.37 12.15
N LEU A 193 14.19 -8.15 12.60
CA LEU A 193 13.49 -7.81 13.84
C LEU A 193 11.96 -7.74 13.72
N CYS A 194 11.39 -7.99 12.54
CA CYS A 194 9.95 -7.83 12.31
C CYS A 194 9.04 -8.87 13.01
N PHE A 195 9.62 -9.86 13.69
CA PHE A 195 8.88 -10.85 14.46
C PHE A 195 9.02 -10.61 15.96
N ILE A 196 7.91 -10.80 16.69
CA ILE A 196 7.87 -10.72 18.16
C ILE A 196 8.95 -11.63 18.76
N THR A 197 9.04 -12.88 18.28
CA THR A 197 10.06 -13.85 18.74
C THR A 197 11.50 -13.39 18.48
N THR A 198 11.74 -12.67 17.38
CA THR A 198 13.09 -12.19 17.05
C THR A 198 13.46 -10.97 17.89
N ALA A 199 12.56 -9.99 18.02
CA ALA A 199 12.75 -8.81 18.87
C ALA A 199 12.98 -9.19 20.35
N VAL A 200 12.27 -10.22 20.83
CA VAL A 200 12.48 -10.75 22.18
C VAL A 200 13.86 -11.39 22.32
N CYS A 201 14.26 -12.30 21.42
CA CYS A 201 15.56 -12.96 21.53
C CYS A 201 16.73 -11.97 21.43
N GLU A 202 16.64 -10.99 20.54
CA GLU A 202 17.65 -9.93 20.42
C GLU A 202 17.73 -9.08 21.68
N THR A 203 16.59 -8.69 22.27
CA THR A 203 16.57 -7.93 23.52
C THR A 203 17.23 -8.67 24.68
N LEU A 204 17.15 -10.01 24.67
CA LEU A 204 17.83 -10.88 25.62
C LEU A 204 19.32 -11.11 25.29
N GLY A 205 19.85 -10.47 24.24
CA GLY A 205 21.25 -10.59 23.81
C GLY A 205 21.54 -11.90 23.05
N ARG A 206 20.52 -12.59 22.54
CA ARG A 206 20.69 -13.85 21.81
C ARG A 206 20.89 -13.61 20.32
N PRO A 207 21.75 -14.40 19.64
CA PRO A 207 21.95 -14.27 18.20
C PRO A 207 20.74 -14.80 17.42
N ASP A 208 20.59 -14.38 16.16
CA ASP A 208 19.46 -14.77 15.29
C ASP A 208 19.42 -16.27 14.92
N ASN A 209 20.54 -16.97 15.09
CA ASN A 209 20.64 -18.42 14.94
C ASN A 209 20.57 -19.15 16.31
N CYS A 210 20.12 -18.48 17.37
CA CYS A 210 19.97 -19.13 18.67
C CYS A 210 18.93 -20.25 18.61
N TYR A 211 19.11 -21.21 19.52
CA TYR A 211 18.27 -22.40 19.61
C TYR A 211 16.78 -22.04 19.75
N GLU A 212 16.47 -21.08 20.61
CA GLU A 212 15.09 -20.70 20.93
C GLU A 212 14.36 -20.13 19.71
N LEU A 213 15.04 -19.29 18.93
CA LEU A 213 14.45 -18.71 17.73
C LEU A 213 14.27 -19.75 16.62
N GLN A 214 15.21 -20.70 16.50
CA GLN A 214 15.07 -21.84 15.58
C GLN A 214 13.94 -22.78 16.00
N ALA A 215 13.74 -22.99 17.30
CA ALA A 215 12.61 -23.76 17.83
C ALA A 215 11.27 -23.10 17.46
N PHE A 216 11.11 -21.78 17.64
CA PHE A 216 9.88 -21.09 17.24
C PHE A 216 9.64 -21.09 15.73
N ARG A 217 10.71 -20.94 14.93
CA ARG A 217 10.63 -21.05 13.46
C ARG A 217 10.19 -22.45 13.05
N SER A 218 10.82 -23.49 13.59
CA SER A 218 10.46 -24.88 13.33
C SER A 218 9.02 -25.20 13.77
N PHE A 219 8.60 -24.73 14.95
CA PHE A 219 7.21 -24.88 15.41
C PHE A 219 6.22 -24.32 14.38
N ARG A 220 6.48 -23.11 13.88
CA ARG A 220 5.62 -22.47 12.89
C ARG A 220 5.65 -23.19 11.54
N ASP A 221 6.84 -23.43 11.03
CA ASP A 221 7.06 -23.82 9.63
C ASP A 221 6.87 -25.34 9.42
N ASN A 222 7.09 -26.16 10.46
CA ASN A 222 7.03 -27.63 10.38
C ASN A 222 5.85 -28.26 11.14
N TYR A 223 5.24 -27.59 12.11
CA TYR A 223 4.07 -28.11 12.82
C TYR A 223 2.80 -27.30 12.52
N LEU A 224 2.81 -26.01 12.84
CA LEU A 224 1.62 -25.16 12.77
C LEU A 224 1.07 -25.08 11.35
N LYS A 225 1.96 -24.99 10.34
CA LYS A 225 1.59 -24.94 8.92
C LYS A 225 0.69 -26.11 8.47
N PHE A 226 0.83 -27.29 9.09
CA PHE A 226 0.06 -28.49 8.71
C PHE A 226 -1.19 -28.71 9.57
N GLN A 227 -1.45 -27.84 10.56
CA GLN A 227 -2.67 -27.92 11.38
C GLN A 227 -3.85 -27.24 10.68
N GLN A 228 -5.06 -27.67 11.02
CA GLN A 228 -6.29 -27.01 10.57
C GLN A 228 -6.32 -25.55 11.06
N GLY A 229 -6.51 -24.59 10.15
CA GLY A 229 -6.46 -23.15 10.45
C GLY A 229 -5.05 -22.60 10.72
N GLY A 230 -4.03 -23.45 10.63
CA GLY A 230 -2.64 -23.10 10.89
C GLY A 230 -2.04 -22.12 9.89
N PRO A 231 -2.19 -22.32 8.57
CA PRO A 231 -1.75 -21.36 7.56
C PRO A 231 -2.33 -19.95 7.77
N GLU A 232 -3.61 -19.86 8.12
CA GLU A 232 -4.29 -18.59 8.38
C GLU A 232 -3.74 -17.91 9.64
N GLN A 233 -3.49 -18.68 10.72
CA GLN A 233 -2.85 -18.16 11.94
C GLN A 233 -1.42 -17.67 11.69
N ILE A 234 -0.66 -18.40 10.87
CA ILE A 234 0.69 -18.00 10.48
C ILE A 234 0.65 -16.70 9.69
N GLN A 235 -0.26 -16.62 8.72
CA GLN A 235 -0.44 -15.43 7.90
C GLN A 235 -0.86 -14.23 8.75
N GLU A 236 -1.82 -14.40 9.66
CA GLU A 236 -2.22 -13.36 10.61
C GLU A 236 -1.04 -12.89 11.45
N TYR A 237 -0.23 -13.81 11.97
CA TYR A 237 0.99 -13.46 12.69
C TYR A 237 1.97 -12.64 11.84
N TYR A 238 2.21 -13.02 10.58
CA TYR A 238 3.07 -12.26 9.67
C TYR A 238 2.56 -10.82 9.43
N LEU A 239 1.23 -10.63 9.43
CA LEU A 239 0.61 -9.31 9.28
C LEU A 239 0.80 -8.44 10.53
N ILE A 240 0.50 -8.97 11.70
CA ILE A 240 0.39 -8.18 12.94
C ILE A 240 1.69 -8.06 13.72
N ALA A 241 2.60 -9.04 13.64
CA ALA A 241 3.85 -9.03 14.39
C ALA A 241 4.71 -7.79 14.12
N PRO A 242 4.92 -7.35 12.85
CA PRO A 242 5.69 -6.13 12.59
C PRO A 242 5.03 -4.87 13.15
N MET A 243 3.70 -4.81 13.15
CA MET A 243 2.95 -3.67 13.70
C MET A 243 3.11 -3.58 15.22
N ILE A 244 2.97 -4.72 15.91
CA ILE A 244 3.17 -4.84 17.36
C ILE A 244 4.61 -4.48 17.74
N VAL A 245 5.61 -5.03 17.04
CA VAL A 245 7.03 -4.73 17.30
C VAL A 245 7.29 -3.23 17.16
N ARG A 246 6.84 -2.59 16.07
CA ARG A 246 7.01 -1.14 15.88
C ARG A 246 6.32 -0.31 16.97
N ALA A 247 5.19 -0.77 17.49
CA ALA A 247 4.50 -0.08 18.57
C ALA A 247 5.27 -0.20 19.90
N ILE A 248 5.76 -1.41 20.22
CA ILE A 248 6.60 -1.65 21.40
C ILE A 248 7.92 -0.88 21.32
N ASP A 249 8.57 -0.84 20.15
CA ASP A 249 9.86 -0.16 19.96
C ASP A 249 9.81 1.35 20.18
N LYS A 250 8.64 1.97 20.01
CA LYS A 250 8.41 3.38 20.35
C LYS A 250 8.33 3.64 21.86
N SER A 251 8.13 2.59 22.66
CA SER A 251 8.05 2.71 24.11
C SER A 251 9.44 2.87 24.72
N PRO A 252 9.66 3.83 25.64
CA PRO A 252 10.91 3.92 26.40
C PRO A 252 11.16 2.67 27.27
N LYS A 253 10.12 1.88 27.55
CA LYS A 253 10.19 0.63 28.33
C LYS A 253 10.28 -0.63 27.46
N ARG A 254 10.64 -0.53 26.18
CA ARG A 254 10.66 -1.68 25.25
C ARG A 254 11.40 -2.90 25.78
N LYS A 255 12.53 -2.71 26.47
CA LYS A 255 13.35 -3.81 27.00
C LYS A 255 12.58 -4.63 28.05
N ASP A 256 11.90 -3.95 28.97
CA ASP A 256 11.10 -4.59 30.02
C ASP A 256 9.88 -5.30 29.42
N ILE A 257 9.27 -4.71 28.40
CA ILE A 257 8.13 -5.31 27.68
C ILE A 257 8.55 -6.62 27.01
N TYR A 258 9.65 -6.63 26.24
CA TYR A 258 10.14 -7.84 25.59
C TYR A 258 10.57 -8.92 26.60
N LYS A 259 11.19 -8.53 27.71
CA LYS A 259 11.51 -9.45 28.80
C LYS A 259 10.24 -10.08 29.39
N SER A 260 9.19 -9.29 29.61
CA SER A 260 7.89 -9.78 30.06
C SER A 260 7.24 -10.74 29.06
N ILE A 261 7.35 -10.49 27.75
CA ILE A 261 6.84 -11.41 26.70
C ILE A 261 7.55 -12.76 26.80
N TRP A 262 8.87 -12.76 27.01
CA TRP A 262 9.64 -13.98 27.23
C TRP A 262 9.16 -14.77 28.45
N GLU A 263 9.10 -14.10 29.60
CA GLU A 263 8.77 -14.71 30.89
C GLU A 263 7.33 -15.25 30.92
N ARG A 264 6.38 -14.54 30.32
CA ARG A 264 4.96 -14.93 30.37
C ARG A 264 4.60 -16.01 29.37
N TYR A 265 5.16 -15.94 28.16
CA TYR A 265 4.71 -16.73 27.01
C TYR A 265 5.82 -17.56 26.37
N LEU A 266 6.87 -16.94 25.82
CA LEU A 266 7.80 -17.64 24.93
C LEU A 266 8.64 -18.71 25.64
N SER A 267 9.00 -18.49 26.91
CA SER A 267 9.68 -19.51 27.73
C SER A 267 8.83 -20.77 27.90
N LYS A 268 7.51 -20.62 28.11
CA LYS A 268 6.57 -21.74 28.20
C LYS A 268 6.36 -22.41 26.84
N CYS A 269 6.18 -21.64 25.77
CA CYS A 269 6.12 -22.17 24.41
C CYS A 269 7.36 -23.01 24.09
N LEU A 270 8.55 -22.55 24.47
CA LEU A 270 9.80 -23.28 24.26
C LEU A 270 9.80 -24.60 25.03
N SER A 271 9.46 -24.56 26.32
CA SER A 271 9.34 -25.77 27.14
C SER A 271 8.34 -26.77 26.54
N PHE A 272 7.17 -26.31 26.08
CA PHE A 272 6.19 -27.17 25.44
C PHE A 272 6.72 -27.77 24.13
N TYR A 273 7.41 -26.98 23.32
CA TYR A 273 8.05 -27.46 22.09
C TYR A 273 9.10 -28.54 22.38
N GLU A 274 9.96 -28.34 23.38
CA GLU A 274 10.99 -29.32 23.80
C GLU A 274 10.39 -30.65 24.27
N HIS A 275 9.19 -30.62 24.86
CA HIS A 275 8.48 -31.81 25.32
C HIS A 275 7.50 -32.39 24.28
N ASN A 276 7.53 -31.89 23.03
CA ASN A 276 6.59 -32.25 21.95
C ASN A 276 5.10 -31.97 22.27
N GLU A 277 4.83 -31.06 23.21
CA GLU A 277 3.49 -30.58 23.57
C GLU A 277 3.04 -29.45 22.63
N TYR A 278 2.97 -29.77 21.33
CA TYR A 278 2.79 -28.76 20.28
C TYR A 278 1.45 -28.01 20.34
N GLU A 279 0.38 -28.63 20.82
CA GLU A 279 -0.93 -27.97 20.93
C GLU A 279 -0.95 -26.94 22.08
N GLN A 280 -0.29 -27.25 23.19
CA GLN A 280 -0.06 -26.32 24.30
C GLN A 280 0.83 -25.15 23.86
N CYS A 281 1.86 -25.43 23.07
CA CYS A 281 2.68 -24.41 22.43
C CYS A 281 1.83 -23.51 21.54
N ARG A 282 0.97 -24.08 20.67
CA ARG A 282 0.04 -23.34 19.79
C ARG A 282 -0.90 -22.44 20.58
N LYS A 283 -1.51 -22.95 21.64
CA LYS A 283 -2.42 -22.20 22.50
C LYS A 283 -1.73 -21.00 23.13
N THR A 284 -0.57 -21.23 23.73
CA THR A 284 0.23 -20.17 24.40
C THR A 284 0.73 -19.13 23.38
N TYR A 285 1.15 -19.59 22.21
CA TYR A 285 1.60 -18.72 21.12
C TYR A 285 0.46 -17.83 20.59
N THR A 286 -0.73 -18.42 20.39
CA THR A 286 -1.92 -17.68 19.96
C THR A 286 -2.36 -16.67 21.01
N GLU A 287 -2.35 -17.06 22.29
CA GLU A 287 -2.70 -16.18 23.41
C GLU A 287 -1.75 -14.98 23.50
N MET A 288 -0.44 -15.19 23.33
CA MET A 288 0.55 -14.12 23.29
C MET A 288 0.20 -13.11 22.19
N VAL A 289 -0.03 -13.60 20.98
CA VAL A 289 -0.29 -12.75 19.81
C VAL A 289 -1.58 -11.96 19.98
N GLU A 290 -2.67 -12.59 20.43
CA GLU A 290 -3.95 -11.93 20.67
C GLU A 290 -3.89 -10.90 21.82
N THR A 291 -3.12 -11.20 22.87
CA THR A 291 -2.93 -10.26 23.98
C THR A 291 -2.16 -9.03 23.51
N LEU A 292 -1.04 -9.23 22.84
CA LEU A 292 -0.21 -8.12 22.34
C LEU A 292 -0.92 -7.31 21.27
N ARG A 293 -1.74 -7.95 20.44
CA ARG A 293 -2.62 -7.26 19.49
C ARG A 293 -3.54 -6.29 20.20
N LYS A 294 -4.26 -6.73 21.25
CA LYS A 294 -5.18 -5.88 22.02
C LYS A 294 -4.48 -4.75 22.77
N GLU A 295 -3.25 -4.99 23.23
CA GLU A 295 -2.50 -3.99 24.00
C GLU A 295 -1.88 -2.90 23.12
N TRP A 296 -1.50 -3.22 21.87
CA TRP A 296 -0.65 -2.34 21.05
C TRP A 296 -1.26 -1.89 19.73
N LEU A 297 -2.36 -2.49 19.26
CA LEU A 297 -3.05 -2.16 18.01
C LEU A 297 -4.52 -1.77 18.27
#